data_AF-A0A0B7IJA0-F1
#
_entry.id   AF-A0A0B7IJA0-F1
#
_cell.length_a   1.000
_cell.length_b   1.000
_cell.length_c   1.000
_cell.angle_alpha   90.00
_cell.angle_beta   90.00
_cell.angle_gamma   90.00
#
_symmetry.space_group_name_H-M   'P 1'
#
loop_
_entity.id
_entity.type
_entity.pdbx_description
1 polymer ?
#
loop_
_entity_poly.entity_id
_entity_poly.type
_entity_poly.pdbx_seq_one_letter_code
_entity_poly.pdbx_strand_id
1 'polypeptide(L)'
;MKNILLLFVIIFQLLSCESNKREPMKYDKYRKYVWQSEVVVPSGYPAAVYGSFYTKKDAQDAGMSAPIGLGGELVRGNHDVPFPCWEICGPAVSDDYMSLDNPRRLPEAFNVTWMSFVDGYEYHCEGDIDTEKIQQLMEEGYPVFVTKNKTIEKEDFNGIRMGLAPGGVVILWVKNRFYSIEIARYQATKKG
;
A
#
# COMPACT_ATOMS: atom_id res chain seq x y z
N MET A 1 -24.10 -6.53 -55.72
CA MET A 1 -22.93 -7.18 -55.05
C MET A 1 -22.20 -6.26 -54.07
N LYS A 2 -21.99 -4.97 -54.38
CA LYS A 2 -21.32 -4.00 -53.50
C LYS A 2 -22.00 -3.80 -52.13
N ASN A 3 -23.34 -3.83 -52.08
CA ASN A 3 -24.11 -3.65 -50.83
C ASN A 3 -24.10 -4.89 -49.92
N ILE A 4 -23.93 -6.09 -50.49
CA ILE A 4 -23.82 -7.35 -49.73
C ILE A 4 -22.42 -7.44 -49.08
N LEU A 5 -21.39 -7.01 -49.80
CA LEU A 5 -20.02 -6.94 -49.27
C LEU A 5 -19.92 -5.95 -48.09
N LEU A 6 -20.63 -4.81 -48.17
CA LEU A 6 -20.66 -3.81 -47.09
C LEU A 6 -21.30 -4.36 -45.80
N LEU A 7 -22.36 -5.16 -45.93
CA LEU A 7 -23.06 -5.81 -44.81
C LEU A 7 -22.16 -6.83 -44.09
N PHE A 8 -21.36 -7.59 -44.83
CA PHE A 8 -20.39 -8.53 -44.25
C PHE A 8 -19.26 -7.83 -43.47
N VAL A 9 -18.79 -6.67 -43.95
CA VAL A 9 -17.76 -5.89 -43.27
C VAL A 9 -18.27 -5.33 -41.93
N ILE A 10 -19.53 -4.89 -41.87
CA ILE A 10 -20.14 -4.37 -40.62
C ILE A 10 -20.33 -5.50 -39.58
N ILE A 11 -20.73 -6.70 -40.01
CA ILE A 11 -20.90 -7.86 -39.12
C ILE A 11 -19.55 -8.33 -38.56
N PHE A 12 -18.47 -8.27 -39.35
CA PHE A 12 -17.12 -8.62 -38.89
C PHE A 12 -16.58 -7.66 -37.82
N GLN A 13 -16.94 -6.37 -37.89
CA GLN A 13 -16.57 -5.38 -36.87
C GLN A 13 -17.31 -5.62 -35.54
N LEU A 14 -18.54 -6.14 -35.58
CA LEU A 14 -19.32 -6.46 -34.38
C LEU A 14 -18.85 -7.76 -33.68
N LEU A 15 -18.31 -8.72 -34.44
CA LEU A 15 -17.71 -9.95 -33.89
C LEU A 15 -16.32 -9.72 -33.27
N SER A 16 -15.61 -8.64 -33.67
CA SER A 16 -14.35 -8.23 -33.04
C SER A 16 -14.52 -7.59 -31.66
N CYS A 17 -15.76 -7.43 -31.18
CA CYS A 17 -16.08 -7.00 -29.83
C CYS A 17 -16.48 -8.20 -28.94
N GLU A 18 -15.75 -9.31 -29.03
CA GLU A 18 -15.73 -10.25 -27.92
C GLU A 18 -14.97 -9.60 -26.78
N SER A 19 -15.71 -9.18 -25.75
CA SER A 19 -15.12 -8.80 -24.46
C SER A 19 -14.19 -9.94 -24.02
N ASN A 20 -12.89 -9.68 -23.98
CA ASN A 20 -11.91 -10.60 -23.42
C ASN A 20 -12.30 -10.91 -21.97
N LYS A 21 -13.08 -11.97 -21.76
CA LYS A 21 -13.27 -12.57 -20.44
C LYS A 21 -11.94 -13.21 -20.12
N ARG A 22 -11.07 -12.45 -19.46
CA ARG A 22 -9.81 -12.96 -18.92
C ARG A 22 -10.16 -14.17 -18.06
N GLU A 23 -9.59 -15.33 -18.36
CA GLU A 23 -9.68 -16.46 -17.44
C GLU A 23 -9.15 -16.01 -16.08
N PRO A 24 -9.84 -16.31 -14.97
CA PRO A 24 -9.36 -15.94 -13.64
C PRO A 24 -7.99 -16.58 -13.44
N MET A 25 -6.98 -15.74 -13.23
CA MET A 25 -5.61 -16.18 -13.06
C MET A 25 -5.59 -17.09 -11.82
N LYS A 26 -4.84 -18.21 -11.85
CA LYS A 26 -4.73 -19.22 -10.77
C LYS A 26 -4.50 -18.64 -9.34
N TYR A 27 -4.07 -17.39 -9.27
CA TYR A 27 -3.78 -16.61 -8.06
C TYR A 27 -4.97 -15.86 -7.45
N ASP A 28 -6.13 -15.79 -8.13
CA ASP A 28 -7.31 -15.04 -7.68
C ASP A 28 -7.85 -15.51 -6.32
N LYS A 29 -7.68 -16.80 -5.97
CA LYS A 29 -8.12 -17.35 -4.67
C LYS A 29 -7.47 -16.66 -3.46
N TYR A 30 -6.29 -16.06 -3.64
CA TYR A 30 -5.53 -15.43 -2.56
C TYR A 30 -5.57 -13.89 -2.63
N ARG A 31 -6.16 -13.34 -3.68
CA ARG A 31 -6.42 -11.92 -3.87
C ARG A 31 -7.73 -11.56 -3.17
N LYS A 32 -7.71 -11.57 -1.83
CA LYS A 32 -8.90 -11.31 -1.00
C LYS A 32 -9.02 -9.84 -0.56
N TYR A 33 -7.90 -9.12 -0.44
CA TYR A 33 -7.88 -7.81 0.24
C TYR A 33 -7.60 -6.67 -0.73
N VAL A 34 -8.37 -5.60 -0.59
CA VAL A 34 -8.07 -4.30 -1.18
C VAL A 34 -7.40 -3.47 -0.10
N TRP A 35 -6.14 -3.11 -0.31
CA TRP A 35 -5.34 -2.37 0.68
C TRP A 35 -4.34 -1.44 -0.01
N GLN A 36 -3.94 -0.41 0.74
CA GLN A 36 -3.05 0.67 0.35
C GLN A 36 -1.66 0.49 0.99
N SER A 37 -0.58 0.63 0.23
CA SER A 37 0.76 0.81 0.82
C SER A 37 1.07 2.29 0.97
N GLU A 38 1.53 2.68 2.16
CA GLU A 38 1.85 4.07 2.47
C GLU A 38 3.19 4.17 3.20
N VAL A 39 3.90 5.28 3.00
CA VAL A 39 5.05 5.63 3.82
C VAL A 39 4.91 7.03 4.41
N VAL A 40 5.36 7.19 5.65
CA VAL A 40 5.39 8.48 6.36
C VAL A 40 6.74 8.68 7.06
N VAL A 41 7.07 9.95 7.30
CA VAL A 41 8.23 10.38 8.09
C VAL A 41 7.76 11.42 9.12
N PRO A 42 8.46 11.59 10.26
CA PRO A 42 8.19 12.69 11.18
C PRO A 42 8.25 14.05 10.48
N SER A 43 7.48 15.02 10.98
CA SER A 43 7.68 16.43 10.59
C SER A 43 9.16 16.80 10.77
N GLY A 44 9.71 17.61 9.85
CA GLY A 44 11.12 18.01 9.88
C GLY A 44 12.15 16.93 9.50
N TYR A 45 11.72 15.72 9.11
CA TYR A 45 12.61 14.63 8.70
C TYR A 45 12.37 14.21 7.23
N PRO A 46 12.71 15.07 6.25
CA PRO A 46 12.57 14.69 4.84
C PRO A 46 13.45 13.48 4.50
N ALA A 47 12.91 12.56 3.69
CA ALA A 47 13.64 11.40 3.21
C ALA A 47 13.25 11.03 1.77
N ALA A 48 14.21 10.52 1.00
CA ALA A 48 13.92 9.89 -0.29
C ALA A 48 13.81 8.38 -0.07
N VAL A 49 12.69 7.78 -0.44
CA VAL A 49 12.35 6.40 -0.05
C VAL A 49 12.19 5.51 -1.27
N TYR A 50 12.67 4.28 -1.17
CA TYR A 50 12.37 3.19 -2.09
C TYR A 50 12.27 1.87 -1.34
N GLY A 51 11.26 1.07 -1.67
CA GLY A 51 11.09 -0.24 -1.08
C GLY A 51 9.85 -0.94 -1.60
N SER A 52 9.55 -2.08 -1.02
CA SER A 52 8.34 -2.83 -1.35
C SER A 52 7.91 -3.73 -0.22
N PHE A 53 6.60 -3.90 -0.09
CA PHE A 53 5.97 -5.03 0.57
C PHE A 53 5.84 -6.19 -0.42
N TYR A 54 6.12 -7.41 0.00
CA TYR A 54 6.04 -8.60 -0.86
C TYR A 54 5.66 -9.86 -0.10
N THR A 55 5.28 -10.89 -0.85
CA THR A 55 5.09 -12.26 -0.36
C THR A 55 6.36 -13.07 -0.66
N LYS A 56 6.76 -13.96 0.25
CA LYS A 56 8.02 -14.72 0.12
C LYS A 56 7.97 -15.72 -1.05
N LYS A 57 6.78 -16.21 -1.39
CA LYS A 57 6.56 -17.07 -2.56
C LYS A 57 6.61 -16.32 -3.89
N ASP A 58 6.38 -15.01 -3.89
CA ASP A 58 6.18 -14.22 -5.11
C ASP A 58 7.20 -13.09 -5.26
N ALA A 59 8.36 -13.12 -4.57
CA ALA A 59 9.46 -12.16 -4.77
C ALA A 59 9.96 -12.12 -6.24
N GLN A 60 9.50 -13.04 -7.09
CA GLN A 60 9.80 -13.15 -8.52
C GLN A 60 8.68 -12.66 -9.45
N ASP A 61 7.45 -12.40 -8.95
CA ASP A 61 6.29 -11.99 -9.77
C ASP A 61 5.87 -10.54 -9.45
N ALA A 62 6.22 -9.61 -10.35
CA ALA A 62 6.04 -8.16 -10.20
C ALA A 62 4.58 -7.67 -9.98
N GLY A 63 3.58 -8.54 -10.12
CA GLY A 63 2.17 -8.19 -9.96
C GLY A 63 1.62 -8.29 -8.53
N MET A 64 2.41 -8.77 -7.56
CA MET A 64 1.93 -9.09 -6.21
C MET A 64 2.67 -8.34 -5.07
N SER A 65 3.71 -7.56 -5.38
CA SER A 65 4.33 -6.62 -4.44
C SER A 65 3.58 -5.29 -4.41
N ALA A 66 3.65 -4.55 -3.31
CA ALA A 66 3.18 -3.17 -3.23
C ALA A 66 4.37 -2.25 -2.97
N PRO A 67 4.64 -1.25 -3.83
CA PRO A 67 5.78 -0.36 -3.65
C PRO A 67 5.63 0.48 -2.37
N ILE A 68 6.76 0.80 -1.76
CA ILE A 68 6.88 1.69 -0.60
C ILE A 68 7.65 2.91 -1.09
N GLY A 69 6.93 4.00 -1.35
CA GLY A 69 7.49 5.17 -2.00
C GLY A 69 7.87 4.93 -3.47
N LEU A 70 7.93 6.01 -4.23
CA LEU A 70 8.33 6.00 -5.63
C LEU A 70 9.82 6.32 -5.77
N GLY A 71 10.68 5.32 -5.61
CA GLY A 71 12.04 5.33 -6.20
C GLY A 71 12.80 6.66 -6.16
N GLY A 72 12.87 7.33 -5.00
CA GLY A 72 13.56 8.62 -4.86
C GLY A 72 12.64 9.85 -4.72
N GLU A 73 11.32 9.67 -4.69
CA GLU A 73 10.38 10.74 -4.36
C GLU A 73 10.58 11.21 -2.91
N LEU A 74 10.57 12.54 -2.73
CA LEU A 74 10.79 13.19 -1.43
C LEU A 74 9.55 13.05 -0.56
N VAL A 75 9.64 12.22 0.47
CA VAL A 75 8.62 12.13 1.52
C VAL A 75 8.88 13.23 2.53
N ARG A 76 7.87 14.07 2.78
CA ARG A 76 7.91 15.15 3.78
C ARG A 76 6.80 14.95 4.79
N GLY A 77 7.13 14.95 6.08
CA GLY A 77 6.11 14.96 7.13
C GLY A 77 5.25 16.22 7.03
N ASN A 78 3.98 16.11 7.40
CA ASN A 78 3.05 17.24 7.39
C ASN A 78 3.58 18.37 8.29
N HIS A 79 3.63 19.59 7.76
CA HIS A 79 4.14 20.74 8.50
C HIS A 79 3.17 21.25 9.57
N ASP A 80 1.90 20.86 9.50
CA ASP A 80 0.87 21.23 10.46
C ASP A 80 0.95 20.43 11.77
N VAL A 81 1.78 19.38 11.81
CA VAL A 81 2.01 18.59 13.03
C VAL A 81 3.33 19.01 13.71
N PRO A 82 3.33 19.33 15.03
CA PRO A 82 4.53 19.81 15.71
C PRO A 82 5.67 18.79 15.68
N PHE A 83 6.90 19.25 15.45
CA PHE A 83 8.09 18.40 15.59
C PHE A 83 8.20 17.87 17.05
N PRO A 84 8.58 16.59 17.29
CA PRO A 84 8.87 15.50 16.35
C PRO A 84 7.73 14.45 16.30
N CYS A 85 6.54 14.82 15.84
CA CYS A 85 5.45 13.85 15.72
C CYS A 85 5.22 13.36 14.28
N TRP A 86 4.54 12.22 14.20
CA TRP A 86 4.12 11.58 12.97
C TRP A 86 2.65 11.92 12.75
N GLU A 87 2.24 12.09 11.50
CA GLU A 87 0.82 11.99 11.17
C GLU A 87 0.42 10.51 11.16
N ILE A 88 0.01 10.01 12.33
CA ILE A 88 -0.36 8.58 12.52
C ILE A 88 -1.71 8.27 11.87
N CYS A 89 -2.62 9.26 11.79
CA CYS A 89 -3.91 9.19 11.13
C CYS A 89 -4.04 10.36 10.13
N GLY A 90 -4.55 10.11 8.92
CA GLY A 90 -4.59 11.10 7.84
C GLY A 90 -4.22 10.50 6.47
N PRO A 91 -4.20 11.29 5.38
CA PRO A 91 -3.67 10.84 4.10
C PRO A 91 -2.17 10.50 4.20
N ALA A 92 -1.66 9.64 3.32
CA ALA A 92 -0.21 9.43 3.21
C ALA A 92 0.50 10.71 2.73
N VAL A 93 1.79 10.84 3.04
CA VAL A 93 2.66 11.90 2.50
C VAL A 93 3.44 11.46 1.24
N SER A 94 3.15 10.26 0.74
CA SER A 94 3.62 9.70 -0.54
C SER A 94 2.43 9.21 -1.37
N ASP A 95 2.65 8.98 -2.67
CA ASP A 95 1.64 8.40 -3.55
C ASP A 95 1.04 7.10 -2.97
N ASP A 96 -0.29 7.06 -2.98
CA ASP A 96 -1.13 6.00 -2.43
C ASP A 96 -1.31 4.90 -3.49
N TYR A 97 -0.63 3.77 -3.31
CA TYR A 97 -0.81 2.61 -4.19
C TYR A 97 -1.96 1.76 -3.68
N MET A 98 -3.18 2.17 -4.06
CA MET A 98 -4.34 1.33 -3.78
C MET A 98 -4.40 0.14 -4.73
N SER A 99 -4.71 -1.04 -4.20
CA SER A 99 -5.05 -2.21 -5.01
C SER A 99 -6.50 -2.20 -5.53
N LEU A 100 -7.10 -1.01 -5.72
CA LEU A 100 -8.52 -0.82 -6.03
C LEU A 100 -9.04 -1.69 -7.20
N ASP A 101 -8.28 -1.75 -8.29
CA ASP A 101 -8.69 -2.49 -9.49
C ASP A 101 -8.28 -3.97 -9.46
N ASN A 102 -7.51 -4.39 -8.45
CA ASN A 102 -7.00 -5.75 -8.35
C ASN A 102 -6.64 -6.10 -6.90
N PRO A 103 -7.51 -6.78 -6.14
CA PRO A 103 -7.21 -7.25 -4.80
C PRO A 103 -5.87 -7.98 -4.75
N ARG A 104 -5.13 -7.83 -3.66
CA ARG A 104 -3.79 -8.42 -3.49
C ARG A 104 -3.75 -9.34 -2.28
N ARG A 105 -2.70 -10.16 -2.23
CA ARG A 105 -2.33 -10.86 -1.00
C ARG A 105 -1.89 -9.84 0.04
N LEU A 106 -2.01 -10.20 1.30
CA LEU A 106 -1.35 -9.47 2.37
C LEU A 106 0.15 -9.75 2.33
N PRO A 107 1.00 -8.80 2.72
CA PRO A 107 2.43 -8.96 2.65
C PRO A 107 2.95 -9.90 3.74
N GLU A 108 4.01 -10.63 3.42
CA GLU A 108 4.73 -11.54 4.34
C GLU A 108 6.08 -10.97 4.77
N ALA A 109 6.61 -10.01 4.02
CA ALA A 109 7.86 -9.33 4.30
C ALA A 109 7.90 -7.94 3.62
N PHE A 110 8.91 -7.16 3.96
CA PHE A 110 9.21 -5.90 3.30
C PHE A 110 10.70 -5.67 3.19
N ASN A 111 11.09 -4.82 2.23
CA ASN A 111 12.37 -4.15 2.21
C ASN A 111 12.14 -2.64 2.05
N VAL A 112 13.03 -1.85 2.65
CA VAL A 112 13.03 -0.40 2.50
C VAL A 112 14.44 0.13 2.61
N THR A 113 14.76 1.07 1.72
CA THR A 113 15.94 1.90 1.77
C THR A 113 15.49 3.35 1.73
N TRP A 114 16.10 4.20 2.55
CA TRP A 114 15.85 5.63 2.47
C TRP A 114 17.10 6.45 2.73
N MET A 115 17.23 7.54 1.97
CA MET A 115 18.22 8.59 2.22
C MET A 115 17.61 9.62 3.17
N SER A 116 18.21 9.79 4.35
CA SER A 116 17.83 10.84 5.30
C SER A 116 18.55 12.14 4.96
N PHE A 117 17.79 13.19 4.64
CA PHE A 117 18.39 14.51 4.38
C PHE A 117 18.82 15.22 5.67
N VAL A 118 18.34 14.77 6.82
CA VAL A 118 18.75 15.29 8.13
C VAL A 118 20.05 14.64 8.60
N ASP A 119 20.15 13.32 8.45
CA ASP A 119 21.32 12.58 8.92
C ASP A 119 22.46 12.55 7.88
N GLY A 120 22.13 12.74 6.60
CA GLY A 120 23.09 12.79 5.49
C GLY A 120 23.60 11.42 5.05
N TYR A 121 22.89 10.34 5.35
CA TYR A 121 23.25 8.98 4.93
C TYR A 121 22.01 8.10 4.75
N GLU A 122 22.24 6.93 4.16
CA GLU A 122 21.20 5.96 3.84
C GLU A 122 20.97 4.97 4.98
N TYR A 123 19.74 4.54 5.10
CA TYR A 123 19.34 3.42 5.95
C TYR A 123 18.74 2.33 5.09
N HIS A 124 18.92 1.09 5.53
CA HIS A 124 18.31 -0.08 4.92
C HIS A 124 17.71 -0.99 5.99
N CYS A 125 16.49 -1.47 5.75
CA CYS A 125 15.79 -2.42 6.60
C CYS A 125 15.06 -3.45 5.75
N GLU A 126 15.12 -4.70 6.17
CA GLU A 126 14.32 -5.81 5.65
C GLU A 126 13.76 -6.56 6.85
N GLY A 127 12.51 -7.01 6.74
CA GLY A 127 11.85 -7.67 7.86
C GLY A 127 10.66 -8.52 7.45
N ASP A 128 10.43 -9.57 8.22
CA ASP A 128 9.23 -10.39 8.15
C ASP A 128 8.04 -9.68 8.79
N ILE A 129 6.86 -9.88 8.22
CA ILE A 129 5.60 -9.30 8.68
C ILE A 129 4.70 -10.41 9.19
N ASP A 130 4.05 -10.17 10.33
CA ASP A 130 2.99 -11.03 10.85
C ASP A 130 1.71 -10.86 10.02
N THR A 131 1.63 -11.60 8.93
CA THR A 131 0.50 -11.57 8.00
C THR A 131 -0.80 -12.00 8.66
N GLU A 132 -0.75 -12.92 9.62
CA GLU A 132 -1.93 -13.41 10.34
C GLU A 132 -2.53 -12.31 11.21
N LYS A 133 -1.69 -11.55 11.93
CA LYS A 133 -2.13 -10.37 12.69
C LYS A 133 -2.77 -9.32 11.80
N ILE A 134 -2.20 -9.04 10.62
CA ILE A 134 -2.80 -8.09 9.67
C ILE A 134 -4.16 -8.60 9.19
N GLN A 135 -4.24 -9.89 8.83
CA GLN A 135 -5.46 -10.52 8.40
C GLN A 135 -6.56 -10.40 9.47
N GLN A 136 -6.23 -10.74 10.71
CA GLN A 136 -7.17 -10.65 11.83
C GLN A 136 -7.69 -9.22 11.98
N LEU A 137 -6.81 -8.23 12.00
CA LEU A 137 -7.21 -6.82 12.11
C LEU A 137 -8.12 -6.39 10.96
N MET A 138 -7.79 -6.73 9.72
CA MET A 138 -8.61 -6.40 8.54
C MET A 138 -9.97 -7.10 8.54
N GLU A 139 -10.05 -8.34 9.03
CA GLU A 139 -11.32 -9.07 9.13
C GLU A 139 -12.18 -8.59 10.31
N GLU A 140 -11.57 -8.22 11.44
CA GLU A 140 -12.27 -7.70 12.61
C GLU A 140 -12.77 -6.26 12.39
N GLY A 141 -11.95 -5.40 11.78
CA GLY A 141 -12.20 -3.97 11.67
C GLY A 141 -12.20 -3.26 13.02
N TYR A 142 -12.82 -2.07 13.09
CA TYR A 142 -12.91 -1.30 14.32
C TYR A 142 -14.27 -0.57 14.44
N PRO A 143 -14.79 -0.37 15.66
CA PRO A 143 -16.05 0.35 15.85
C PRO A 143 -15.85 1.86 15.72
N VAL A 144 -16.75 2.52 15.00
CA VAL A 144 -16.83 3.99 14.88
C VAL A 144 -18.20 4.46 15.29
N PHE A 145 -18.24 5.53 16.09
CA PHE A 145 -19.50 6.18 16.44
C PHE A 145 -19.93 7.15 15.33
N VAL A 146 -21.05 6.85 14.68
CA VAL A 146 -21.61 7.66 13.60
C VAL A 146 -22.58 8.68 14.18
N THR A 147 -22.11 9.92 14.33
CA THR A 147 -22.87 11.02 14.94
C THR A 147 -24.22 11.29 14.26
N LYS A 148 -24.31 11.09 12.93
CA LYS A 148 -25.54 11.30 12.15
C LYS A 148 -26.70 10.42 12.63
N ASN A 149 -26.40 9.17 12.93
CA ASN A 149 -27.40 8.16 13.28
C ASN A 149 -27.36 7.77 14.77
N LYS A 150 -26.36 8.26 15.53
CA LYS A 150 -26.08 7.91 16.93
C LYS A 150 -25.90 6.40 17.14
N THR A 151 -25.29 5.74 16.15
CA THR A 151 -25.05 4.29 16.13
C THR A 151 -23.56 3.99 16.18
N ILE A 152 -23.21 2.78 16.60
CA ILE A 152 -21.86 2.22 16.42
C ILE A 152 -21.89 1.39 15.16
N GLU A 153 -21.03 1.72 14.20
CA GLU A 153 -20.87 0.99 12.94
C GLU A 153 -19.45 0.42 12.89
N LYS A 154 -19.27 -0.70 12.17
CA LYS A 154 -17.96 -1.28 11.93
C LYS A 154 -17.34 -0.60 10.71
N GLU A 155 -16.10 -0.16 10.84
CA GLU A 155 -15.25 0.31 9.75
C GLU A 155 -14.09 -0.67 9.53
N ASP A 156 -13.66 -0.79 8.29
CA ASP A 156 -12.59 -1.72 7.91
C ASP A 156 -11.24 -1.01 7.82
N PHE A 157 -10.16 -1.75 8.10
CA PHE A 157 -8.83 -1.30 7.75
C PHE A 157 -8.57 -1.52 6.27
N ASN A 158 -7.92 -0.56 5.64
CA ASN A 158 -7.68 -0.57 4.20
C ASN A 158 -6.26 -0.12 3.81
N GLY A 159 -5.34 -0.04 4.76
CA GLY A 159 -3.97 0.39 4.50
C GLY A 159 -2.95 -0.25 5.44
N ILE A 160 -1.74 -0.39 4.92
CA ILE A 160 -0.53 -0.71 5.67
C ILE A 160 0.42 0.47 5.50
N ARG A 161 0.69 1.15 6.62
CA ARG A 161 1.56 2.32 6.66
C ARG A 161 2.88 1.93 7.28
N MET A 162 3.96 2.22 6.57
CA MET A 162 5.30 2.24 7.13
C MET A 162 5.62 3.66 7.55
N GLY A 163 6.46 3.82 8.56
CA GLY A 163 7.29 5.00 8.48
C GLY A 163 8.60 4.90 9.18
N LEU A 164 9.35 5.97 8.96
CA LEU A 164 10.79 5.99 9.01
C LEU A 164 11.20 7.18 9.87
N ALA A 165 11.90 6.93 10.96
CA ALA A 165 12.35 7.95 11.90
C ALA A 165 13.89 8.10 11.91
N PRO A 166 14.38 9.22 12.47
CA PRO A 166 15.79 9.39 12.79
C PRO A 166 16.35 8.20 13.57
N GLY A 167 17.64 7.90 13.34
CA GLY A 167 18.31 6.78 14.01
C GLY A 167 17.95 5.40 13.44
N GLY A 168 17.23 5.34 12.33
CA GLY A 168 16.95 4.08 11.63
C GLY A 168 15.73 3.32 12.14
N VAL A 169 14.83 3.96 12.89
CA VAL A 169 13.63 3.30 13.42
C VAL A 169 12.59 3.13 12.30
N VAL A 170 12.09 1.90 12.13
CA VAL A 170 10.99 1.57 11.20
C VAL A 170 9.80 1.08 12.01
N ILE A 171 8.61 1.59 11.73
CA ILE A 171 7.38 1.20 12.42
C ILE A 171 6.32 0.87 11.37
N LEU A 172 5.55 -0.19 11.59
CA LEU A 172 4.44 -0.60 10.74
C LEU A 172 3.11 -0.43 11.47
N TRP A 173 2.12 0.09 10.75
CA TRP A 173 0.72 0.15 11.19
C TRP A 173 -0.21 -0.49 10.18
N VAL A 174 -1.28 -1.10 10.69
CA VAL A 174 -2.52 -1.32 9.93
C VAL A 174 -3.42 -0.12 10.19
N LYS A 175 -3.96 0.49 9.13
CA LYS A 175 -4.70 1.76 9.24
C LYS A 175 -5.92 1.86 8.32
N ASN A 176 -6.78 2.79 8.71
CA ASN A 176 -7.76 3.50 7.89
C ASN A 176 -7.49 5.00 8.07
N ARG A 177 -8.16 5.87 7.32
CA ARG A 177 -8.12 7.33 7.48
C ARG A 177 -8.22 7.79 8.94
N PHE A 178 -9.05 7.15 9.76
CA PHE A 178 -9.36 7.62 11.12
C PHE A 178 -8.62 6.90 12.23
N TYR A 179 -8.15 5.67 11.99
CA TYR A 179 -7.65 4.80 13.03
C TYR A 179 -6.46 3.97 12.55
N SER A 180 -5.46 3.82 13.41
CA SER A 180 -4.21 3.12 13.10
C SER A 180 -3.79 2.27 14.30
N ILE A 181 -3.36 1.03 14.06
CA ILE A 181 -2.84 0.11 15.07
C ILE A 181 -1.42 -0.24 14.70
N GLU A 182 -0.48 -0.03 15.63
CA GLU A 182 0.91 -0.44 15.46
C GLU A 182 1.00 -1.97 15.51
N ILE A 183 1.65 -2.55 14.51
CA ILE A 183 1.78 -4.01 14.42
C ILE A 183 3.19 -4.51 14.66
N ALA A 184 4.22 -3.71 14.35
CA ALA A 184 5.61 -4.10 14.48
C ALA A 184 6.57 -2.89 14.48
N ARG A 185 7.77 -3.11 15.04
CA ARG A 185 8.90 -2.17 15.03
C ARG A 185 10.18 -2.88 14.62
N TYR A 186 11.00 -2.22 13.80
CA TYR A 186 12.27 -2.74 13.32
C TYR A 186 13.36 -1.67 13.42
N GLN A 187 14.61 -2.12 13.36
CA GLN A 187 15.79 -1.26 13.36
C GLN A 187 16.55 -1.43 12.06
N ALA A 188 16.69 -0.34 11.31
CA ALA A 188 17.46 -0.30 10.09
C ALA A 188 18.96 -0.23 10.38
N THR A 189 19.73 -0.72 9.41
CA THR A 189 21.17 -0.60 9.38
C THR A 189 21.55 0.63 8.57
N LYS A 190 22.45 1.44 9.14
CA LYS A 190 23.09 2.54 8.43
C LYS A 190 23.98 2.00 7.29
N LYS A 191 23.84 2.56 6.10
CA LYS A 191 24.73 2.35 4.96
C LYS A 191 25.59 3.62 4.81
N GLY A 192 26.88 3.45 4.55
CA GLY A 192 27.87 4.52 4.50
C GLY A 192 28.83 4.31 3.34
#